data_AF-A0A832H0F9-F1
#
_entry.id   AF-A0A832H0F9-F1
#
_cell.length_a   1.000
_cell.length_b   1.000
_cell.length_c   1.000
_cell.angle_alpha   90.00
_cell.angle_beta   90.00
_cell.angle_gamma   90.00
#
_symmetry.space_group_name_H-M   'P 1'
#
loop_
_entity.id
_entity.type
_entity.pdbx_description
1 polymer ?
#
loop_
_entity_poly.entity_id
_entity_poly.type
_entity_poly.pdbx_seq_one_letter_code
_entity_poly.pdbx_strand_id
1 'polypeptide(L)'
;VYVNLYAASRAWVELDSGRVQLIQRTRYPWDGLVEIEVRPESVEEFSLLLRAPSWSKPARVEVNGESFRTAQPGTYFEVRRRWREGDVVRTRFDMSPTLVEAHPRVTCNTGRAAIRYGPLVYCLEQADNEHDVWDLAVVPGTLRAEWRPDLLGGVVAVKGKALALDTSAWAGKLYAPLGEVRAPAREVEFTAIPYYAWANREPGPMIVWVRLAKQKTVQ
;
A
#
# COMPACT_ATOMS: atom_id res chain seq x y z
N VAL A 1 -0.56 19.67 -18.46
CA VAL A 1 0.49 18.73 -17.99
C VAL A 1 -0.13 17.59 -17.20
N TYR A 2 0.28 16.33 -17.45
CA TYR A 2 -0.19 15.15 -16.73
C TYR A 2 0.87 14.66 -15.74
N VAL A 3 0.48 14.45 -14.48
CA VAL A 3 1.34 13.88 -13.42
C VAL A 3 0.87 12.46 -13.13
N ASN A 4 1.61 11.48 -13.66
CA ASN A 4 1.26 10.06 -13.58
C ASN A 4 1.91 9.37 -12.38
N LEU A 5 3.15 9.71 -12.05
CA LEU A 5 3.91 9.08 -10.98
C LEU A 5 4.31 10.12 -9.94
N TYR A 6 4.25 9.69 -8.68
CA TYR A 6 4.67 10.50 -7.54
C TYR A 6 6.03 10.02 -7.08
N ALA A 7 7.03 10.85 -7.34
CA ALA A 7 8.41 10.63 -6.94
C ALA A 7 9.07 12.01 -6.75
N ALA A 8 9.95 12.13 -5.75
CA ALA A 8 10.72 13.35 -5.55
C ALA A 8 11.53 13.64 -6.84
N SER A 9 11.23 14.76 -7.49
CA SER A 9 11.72 15.03 -8.84
C SER A 9 11.68 16.51 -9.17
N ARG A 10 12.45 16.90 -10.18
CA ARG A 10 12.42 18.21 -10.83
C ARG A 10 12.37 17.99 -12.33
N ALA A 11 11.41 18.58 -13.01
CA ALA A 11 11.24 18.44 -14.44
C ALA A 11 10.89 19.77 -15.08
N TRP A 12 11.46 20.03 -16.26
CA TRP A 12 10.99 21.09 -17.14
C TRP A 12 10.00 20.51 -18.14
N VAL A 13 8.92 21.23 -18.38
CA VAL A 13 7.87 20.87 -19.33
C VAL A 13 7.68 22.03 -20.29
N GLU A 14 7.78 21.75 -21.58
CA GLU A 14 7.47 22.71 -22.64
C GLU A 14 5.95 22.72 -22.87
N LEU A 15 5.36 23.91 -22.91
CA LEU A 15 4.00 24.20 -23.31
C LEU A 15 4.02 25.12 -24.52
N ASP A 16 2.92 25.19 -25.28
CA ASP A 16 2.81 26.11 -26.42
C ASP A 16 3.01 27.58 -26.03
N SER A 17 2.69 27.91 -24.78
CA SER A 17 2.73 29.25 -24.19
C SER A 17 4.01 29.56 -23.41
N GLY A 18 4.91 28.58 -23.23
CA GLY A 18 6.17 28.78 -22.52
C GLY A 18 6.63 27.54 -21.78
N ARG A 19 7.68 27.71 -20.98
CA ARG A 19 8.28 26.62 -20.21
C ARG A 19 7.89 26.70 -18.74
N VAL A 20 7.65 25.55 -18.13
CA VAL A 20 7.36 25.44 -16.69
C VAL A 20 8.24 24.39 -16.02
N GLN A 21 8.83 24.75 -14.88
CA GLN A 21 9.46 23.79 -13.99
C GLN A 21 8.47 23.29 -12.94
N LEU A 22 8.41 21.97 -12.79
CA LEU A 22 7.65 21.31 -11.73
C LEU A 22 8.62 20.65 -10.75
N ILE A 23 8.44 20.91 -9.46
CA ILE A 23 9.22 20.32 -8.38
C ILE A 23 8.29 19.50 -7.49
N GLN A 24 8.47 18.18 -7.50
CA GLN A 24 7.73 17.27 -6.63
C GLN A 24 8.53 17.00 -5.35
N ARG A 25 7.89 17.20 -4.19
CA ARG A 25 8.40 16.84 -2.87
C ARG A 25 7.47 15.80 -2.26
N THR A 26 8.00 14.62 -1.99
CA THR A 26 7.24 13.51 -1.41
C THR A 26 8.18 12.45 -0.84
N ARG A 27 7.70 11.68 0.14
CA ARG A 27 8.34 10.44 0.61
C ARG A 27 7.66 9.19 0.03
N TYR A 28 6.81 9.35 -0.99
CA TYR A 28 6.21 8.23 -1.72
C TYR A 28 7.30 7.21 -2.15
N PRO A 29 7.08 5.89 -1.97
CA PRO A 29 5.84 5.21 -1.61
C PRO A 29 5.61 5.03 -0.09
N TRP A 30 6.37 5.70 0.78
CA TRP A 30 6.34 5.50 2.24
C TRP A 30 5.43 6.46 2.99
N ASP A 31 5.01 7.55 2.36
CA ASP A 31 4.03 8.50 2.89
C ASP A 31 3.16 9.03 1.74
N GLY A 32 1.93 9.40 2.09
CA GLY A 32 0.92 9.84 1.13
C GLY A 32 0.97 11.32 0.77
N LEU A 33 1.79 12.15 1.44
CA LEU A 33 1.92 13.56 1.14
C LEU A 33 2.68 13.78 -0.16
N VAL A 34 2.06 14.54 -1.06
CA VAL A 34 2.66 15.02 -2.29
C VAL A 34 2.49 16.52 -2.37
N GLU A 35 3.60 17.22 -2.57
CA GLU A 35 3.64 18.65 -2.83
C GLU A 35 4.28 18.87 -4.20
N ILE A 36 3.61 19.63 -5.07
CA ILE A 36 4.09 20.00 -6.39
C ILE A 36 4.16 21.51 -6.44
N GLU A 37 5.38 22.02 -6.44
CA GLU A 37 5.65 23.44 -6.68
C GLU A 37 5.74 23.68 -8.20
N VAL A 38 5.12 24.76 -8.64
CA VAL A 38 5.00 25.16 -10.04
C VAL A 38 5.75 26.47 -10.24
N ARG A 39 6.68 26.47 -11.20
CA ARG A 39 7.53 27.62 -11.53
C ARG A 39 7.49 27.87 -13.04
N PRO A 40 6.47 28.56 -13.55
CA PRO A 40 6.43 28.93 -14.96
C PRO A 40 7.38 30.11 -15.20
N GLU A 41 7.99 30.21 -16.39
CA GLU A 41 8.89 31.32 -16.74
C GLU A 41 8.16 32.67 -16.80
N SER A 42 6.85 32.64 -17.08
CA SER A 42 5.96 33.79 -16.99
C SER A 42 4.59 33.36 -16.46
N VAL A 43 3.76 34.32 -16.04
CA VAL A 43 2.44 34.00 -15.48
C VAL A 43 1.52 33.44 -16.57
N GLU A 44 1.03 32.20 -16.40
CA GLU A 44 0.35 31.47 -17.48
C GLU A 44 -0.86 30.64 -17.05
N GLU A 45 -1.88 30.68 -17.91
CA GLU A 45 -3.02 29.77 -18.10
C GLU A 45 -2.73 28.29 -18.39
N PHE A 46 -2.69 27.34 -17.42
CA PHE A 46 -2.73 25.91 -17.83
C PHE A 46 -3.29 24.95 -16.78
N SER A 47 -3.55 23.72 -17.22
CA SER A 47 -4.06 22.63 -16.39
C SER A 47 -2.97 21.67 -15.94
N LEU A 48 -2.91 21.41 -14.63
CA LEU A 48 -2.25 20.23 -14.07
C LEU A 48 -3.29 19.13 -13.87
N LEU A 49 -3.09 17.97 -14.50
CA LEU A 49 -3.91 16.77 -14.32
C LEU A 49 -3.14 15.78 -13.45
N LEU A 50 -3.54 15.63 -12.20
CA LEU A 50 -2.87 14.76 -11.24
C LEU A 50 -3.63 13.43 -11.12
N ARG A 51 -2.92 12.30 -11.26
CA ARG A 51 -3.53 10.97 -11.11
C ARG A 51 -3.95 10.74 -9.67
N ALA A 52 -5.24 10.54 -9.41
CA ALA A 52 -5.72 10.04 -8.13
C ALA A 52 -5.56 8.51 -8.10
N PRO A 53 -4.68 7.95 -7.26
CA PRO A 53 -4.47 6.51 -7.23
C PRO A 53 -5.77 5.77 -6.86
N SER A 54 -6.13 4.75 -7.64
CA SER A 54 -7.37 3.98 -7.43
C SER A 54 -7.42 3.23 -6.10
N TRP A 55 -6.27 2.98 -5.49
CA TRP A 55 -6.16 2.33 -4.19
C TRP A 55 -6.44 3.27 -3.01
N SER A 56 -6.37 4.59 -3.21
CA SER A 56 -6.57 5.58 -2.14
C SER A 56 -8.06 5.81 -1.93
N LYS A 57 -8.44 6.29 -0.74
CA LYS A 57 -9.71 6.99 -0.53
C LYS A 57 -9.70 8.37 -1.24
N PRO A 58 -10.86 9.04 -1.38
CA PRO A 58 -10.89 10.41 -1.89
C PRO A 58 -9.90 11.30 -1.13
N ALA A 59 -9.10 12.05 -1.89
CA ALA A 59 -8.01 12.86 -1.33
C ALA A 59 -8.32 14.34 -1.48
N ARG A 60 -8.07 15.13 -0.43
CA ARG A 60 -8.17 16.59 -0.53
C ARG A 60 -7.00 17.14 -1.34
N VAL A 61 -7.32 18.09 -2.19
CA VAL A 61 -6.35 18.84 -2.99
C VAL A 61 -6.39 20.29 -2.52
N GLU A 62 -5.22 20.78 -2.15
CA GLU A 62 -5.01 22.14 -1.67
C GLU A 62 -4.10 22.87 -2.65
N VAL A 63 -4.31 24.17 -2.73
CA VAL A 63 -3.57 25.10 -3.57
C VAL A 63 -3.18 26.27 -2.69
N ASN A 64 -1.89 26.51 -2.50
CA ASN A 64 -1.39 27.59 -1.63
C ASN A 64 -2.03 27.58 -0.22
N GLY A 65 -2.31 26.38 0.30
CA GLY A 65 -2.95 26.17 1.61
C GLY A 65 -4.48 26.22 1.60
N GLU A 66 -5.12 26.63 0.51
CA GLU A 66 -6.57 26.69 0.39
C GLU A 66 -7.16 25.41 -0.23
N SER A 67 -8.33 25.01 0.25
CA SER A 67 -9.06 23.86 -0.31
C SER A 67 -9.47 24.14 -1.75
N PHE A 68 -9.04 23.30 -2.68
CA PHE A 68 -9.41 23.44 -4.09
C PHE A 68 -10.52 22.46 -4.48
N ARG A 69 -10.29 21.15 -4.29
CA ARG A 69 -11.26 20.10 -4.62
C ARG A 69 -10.95 18.79 -3.90
N THR A 70 -11.87 17.84 -4.02
CA THR A 70 -11.62 16.45 -3.65
C THR A 70 -11.36 15.62 -4.91
N ALA A 71 -10.24 14.90 -4.91
CA ALA A 71 -9.85 13.97 -5.97
C ALA A 71 -10.54 12.61 -5.78
N GLN A 72 -11.20 12.11 -6.83
CA GLN A 72 -11.84 10.80 -6.81
C GLN A 72 -10.86 9.71 -7.26
N PRO A 73 -10.74 8.58 -6.54
CA PRO A 73 -9.80 7.51 -6.88
C PRO A 73 -9.99 6.98 -8.31
N GLY A 74 -8.88 6.67 -8.99
CA GLY A 74 -8.91 6.09 -10.34
C GLY A 74 -9.16 7.10 -11.46
N THR A 75 -9.09 8.40 -11.17
CA THR A 75 -9.29 9.48 -12.15
C THR A 75 -8.04 10.36 -12.25
N TYR A 76 -8.07 11.33 -13.16
CA TYR A 76 -7.20 12.51 -13.10
C TYR A 76 -8.04 13.68 -12.61
N PHE A 77 -7.57 14.38 -11.57
CA PHE A 77 -8.20 15.64 -11.17
C PHE A 77 -7.45 16.80 -11.81
N GLU A 78 -8.22 17.66 -12.46
CA GLU A 78 -7.71 18.86 -13.10
C GLU A 78 -7.61 20.01 -12.10
N VAL A 79 -6.46 20.68 -12.10
CA VAL A 79 -6.21 21.96 -11.45
C VAL A 79 -5.85 22.94 -12.56
N ARG A 80 -6.86 23.62 -13.09
CA ARG A 80 -6.72 24.65 -14.11
C ARG A 80 -6.68 26.01 -13.45
N ARG A 81 -5.56 26.73 -13.58
CA ARG A 81 -5.36 28.05 -12.98
C ARG A 81 -4.36 28.87 -13.79
N ARG A 82 -4.30 30.16 -13.47
CA ARG A 82 -3.18 31.04 -13.82
C ARG A 82 -2.07 30.88 -12.79
N TRP A 83 -0.99 30.23 -13.18
CA TRP A 83 0.13 29.88 -12.32
C TRP A 83 1.14 31.01 -12.23
N ARG A 84 1.75 31.15 -11.04
CA ARG A 84 2.88 32.04 -10.77
C ARG A 84 3.99 31.25 -10.11
N GLU A 85 5.20 31.78 -10.15
CA GLU A 85 6.33 31.16 -9.48
C GLU A 85 6.05 30.99 -7.98
N GLY A 86 6.27 29.77 -7.48
CA GLY A 86 6.09 29.44 -6.06
C GLY A 86 4.70 28.92 -5.70
N ASP A 87 3.75 28.85 -6.64
CA ASP A 87 2.47 28.20 -6.41
C ASP A 87 2.68 26.71 -6.05
N VAL A 88 1.95 26.23 -5.04
CA VAL A 88 2.06 24.85 -4.55
C VAL A 88 0.70 24.15 -4.61
N VAL A 89 0.67 22.99 -5.27
CA VAL A 89 -0.40 22.00 -5.14
C VAL A 89 0.00 20.99 -4.09
N ARG A 90 -0.87 20.74 -3.12
CA ARG A 90 -0.67 19.75 -2.07
C ARG A 90 -1.81 18.75 -2.04
N THR A 91 -1.48 17.47 -1.88
CA THR A 91 -2.48 16.42 -1.64
C THR A 91 -1.92 15.35 -0.71
N ARG A 92 -2.82 14.66 -0.01
CA ARG A 92 -2.47 13.52 0.86
C ARG A 92 -3.32 12.33 0.49
N PHE A 93 -2.67 11.28 -0.02
CA PHE A 93 -3.31 10.00 -0.29
C PHE A 93 -3.44 9.15 0.98
N ASP A 94 -4.50 8.35 1.06
CA ASP A 94 -4.74 7.45 2.18
C ASP A 94 -3.86 6.20 2.06
N MET A 95 -2.77 6.18 2.82
CA MET A 95 -1.83 5.06 2.87
C MET A 95 -2.19 4.03 3.95
N SER A 96 -3.43 3.95 4.41
CA SER A 96 -3.81 2.90 5.38
C SER A 96 -3.55 1.50 4.81
N PRO A 97 -2.93 0.56 5.55
CA PRO A 97 -2.77 -0.80 5.08
C PRO A 97 -4.14 -1.47 4.92
N THR A 98 -4.34 -2.16 3.79
CA THR A 98 -5.59 -2.81 3.42
C THR A 98 -5.38 -4.27 3.08
N LEU A 99 -6.39 -5.09 3.35
CA LEU A 99 -6.51 -6.43 2.77
C LEU A 99 -7.20 -6.32 1.41
N VAL A 100 -6.65 -6.99 0.41
CA VAL A 100 -7.16 -7.05 -0.96
C VAL A 100 -7.60 -8.48 -1.24
N GLU A 101 -8.85 -8.66 -1.62
CA GLU A 101 -9.41 -9.93 -2.04
C GLU A 101 -9.32 -10.10 -3.56
N ALA A 102 -9.17 -11.34 -4.02
CA ALA A 102 -9.26 -11.66 -5.42
C ALA A 102 -10.74 -11.84 -5.85
N HIS A 103 -11.02 -11.65 -7.14
CA HIS A 103 -12.31 -12.03 -7.69
C HIS A 103 -12.58 -13.54 -7.42
N PRO A 104 -13.82 -13.97 -7.07
CA PRO A 104 -14.09 -15.36 -6.67
C PRO A 104 -13.74 -16.44 -7.71
N ARG A 105 -13.65 -16.08 -8.99
CA ARG A 105 -13.19 -16.98 -10.07
C ARG A 105 -11.68 -17.26 -10.04
N VAL A 106 -10.91 -16.52 -9.25
CA VAL A 106 -9.50 -16.80 -8.98
C VAL A 106 -9.43 -17.82 -7.83
N THR A 107 -9.77 -19.07 -8.17
CA THR A 107 -10.05 -20.12 -7.19
C THR A 107 -8.85 -20.43 -6.27
N CYS A 108 -7.62 -20.25 -6.75
CA CYS A 108 -6.40 -20.41 -5.94
C CYS A 108 -6.31 -19.43 -4.75
N ASN A 109 -7.03 -18.31 -4.80
CA ASN A 109 -7.06 -17.28 -3.76
C ASN A 109 -8.33 -17.31 -2.90
N THR A 110 -9.15 -18.35 -3.02
CA THR A 110 -10.36 -18.52 -2.21
C THR A 110 -10.00 -18.54 -0.72
N GLY A 111 -10.64 -17.69 0.09
CA GLY A 111 -10.38 -17.57 1.52
C GLY A 111 -9.02 -16.96 1.86
N ARG A 112 -8.38 -16.28 0.91
CA ARG A 112 -7.09 -15.60 1.07
C ARG A 112 -7.20 -14.12 0.72
N ALA A 113 -6.30 -13.32 1.27
CA ALA A 113 -6.13 -11.92 0.93
C ALA A 113 -4.65 -11.57 0.76
N ALA A 114 -4.37 -10.52 -0.01
CA ALA A 114 -3.06 -9.88 -0.07
C ALA A 114 -3.05 -8.61 0.79
N ILE A 115 -1.92 -8.31 1.41
CA ILE A 115 -1.73 -7.05 2.14
C ILE A 115 -1.21 -6.00 1.16
N ARG A 116 -1.77 -4.79 1.23
CA ARG A 116 -1.33 -3.64 0.42
C ARG A 116 -1.18 -2.40 1.30
N TYR A 117 -0.12 -1.63 1.09
CA TYR A 117 0.08 -0.30 1.65
C TYR A 117 0.41 0.67 0.51
N GLY A 118 -0.51 1.59 0.23
CA GLY A 118 -0.43 2.47 -0.95
C GLY A 118 -0.27 1.68 -2.25
N PRO A 119 0.76 1.95 -3.07
CA PRO A 119 1.00 1.24 -4.32
C PRO A 119 1.68 -0.13 -4.13
N LEU A 120 2.13 -0.47 -2.93
CA LEU A 120 2.98 -1.64 -2.69
C LEU A 120 2.16 -2.83 -2.21
N VAL A 121 2.40 -3.98 -2.85
CA VAL A 121 1.95 -5.30 -2.37
C VAL A 121 2.96 -5.82 -1.36
N TYR A 122 2.49 -6.48 -0.31
CA TYR A 122 3.29 -7.01 0.78
C TYR A 122 3.29 -8.54 0.76
N CYS A 123 4.28 -9.12 1.41
CA CYS A 123 4.40 -10.55 1.65
C CYS A 123 4.85 -10.81 3.09
N LEU A 124 4.53 -12.00 3.60
CA LEU A 124 5.13 -12.53 4.83
C LEU A 124 6.31 -13.39 4.42
N GLU A 125 7.48 -13.12 5.00
CA GLU A 125 8.71 -13.89 4.81
C GLU A 125 9.06 -14.58 6.13
N GLN A 126 9.55 -15.82 6.06
CA GLN A 126 9.90 -16.60 7.26
C GLN A 126 10.91 -15.86 8.17
N ALA A 127 11.82 -15.08 7.60
CA ALA A 127 12.83 -14.32 8.34
C ALA A 127 12.23 -13.34 9.37
N ASP A 128 10.97 -12.91 9.21
CA ASP A 128 10.30 -11.99 10.14
C ASP A 128 9.25 -12.65 11.04
N ASN A 129 8.99 -13.95 10.86
CA ASN A 129 7.84 -14.61 11.46
C ASN A 129 8.29 -15.91 12.13
N GLU A 130 7.99 -16.07 13.42
CA GLU A 130 8.43 -17.24 14.20
C GLU A 130 7.75 -18.54 13.76
N HIS A 131 6.52 -18.45 13.27
CA HIS A 131 5.74 -19.58 12.76
C HIS A 131 5.90 -19.71 11.24
N ASP A 132 5.68 -20.91 10.71
CA ASP A 132 5.62 -21.12 9.26
C ASP A 132 4.56 -20.19 8.67
N VAL A 133 4.97 -19.32 7.75
CA VAL A 133 4.09 -18.32 7.15
C VAL A 133 2.93 -18.96 6.37
N TRP A 134 3.04 -20.22 5.96
CA TRP A 134 1.96 -20.98 5.32
C TRP A 134 0.88 -21.47 6.29
N ASP A 135 1.19 -21.52 7.59
CA ASP A 135 0.27 -21.91 8.67
C ASP A 135 -0.42 -20.71 9.32
N LEU A 136 -0.14 -19.50 8.85
CA LEU A 136 -0.76 -18.27 9.34
C LEU A 136 -2.09 -17.97 8.63
N ALA A 137 -3.07 -17.54 9.43
CA ALA A 137 -4.31 -16.93 8.97
C ALA A 137 -4.47 -15.53 9.56
N VAL A 138 -4.40 -14.49 8.73
CA VAL A 138 -4.45 -13.08 9.16
C VAL A 138 -5.82 -12.73 9.72
N VAL A 139 -5.84 -12.00 10.84
CA VAL A 139 -7.04 -11.44 11.48
C VAL A 139 -7.34 -10.07 10.87
N PRO A 140 -8.46 -9.90 10.14
CA PRO A 140 -8.83 -8.61 9.56
C PRO A 140 -8.98 -7.49 10.59
N GLY A 141 -8.66 -6.25 10.18
CA GLY A 141 -8.81 -5.06 11.02
C GLY A 141 -7.67 -4.82 12.02
N THR A 142 -6.61 -5.62 11.99
CA THR A 142 -5.48 -5.52 12.93
C THR A 142 -4.21 -4.92 12.30
N LEU A 143 -4.26 -4.55 11.01
CA LEU A 143 -3.11 -4.07 10.27
C LEU A 143 -2.65 -2.70 10.74
N ARG A 144 -1.34 -2.54 10.89
CA ARG A 144 -0.68 -1.27 11.21
C ARG A 144 0.63 -1.14 10.43
N ALA A 145 0.91 0.06 9.95
CA ALA A 145 2.13 0.37 9.21
C ALA A 145 3.19 0.95 10.16
N GLU A 146 4.44 0.55 9.99
CA GLU A 146 5.57 0.98 10.82
C GLU A 146 6.79 1.26 9.94
N TRP A 147 7.35 2.47 10.02
CA TRP A 147 8.60 2.79 9.33
C TRP A 147 9.78 2.10 10.02
N ARG A 148 10.55 1.33 9.24
CA ARG A 148 11.72 0.57 9.67
C ARG A 148 12.95 1.02 8.89
N PRO A 149 13.70 2.04 9.36
CA PRO A 149 14.87 2.57 8.65
C PRO A 149 16.03 1.58 8.58
N ASP A 150 16.08 0.63 9.52
CA ASP A 150 17.10 -0.40 9.70
C ASP A 150 16.83 -1.68 8.90
N LEU A 151 15.66 -1.80 8.26
CA LEU A 151 15.24 -2.99 7.54
C LEU A 151 15.24 -2.73 6.03
N LEU A 152 15.95 -3.57 5.27
CA LEU A 152 15.87 -3.63 3.79
C LEU A 152 16.07 -2.25 3.10
N GLY A 153 17.01 -1.45 3.60
CA GLY A 153 17.31 -0.12 3.06
C GLY A 153 16.31 0.97 3.45
N GLY A 154 15.43 0.71 4.42
CA GLY A 154 14.40 1.63 4.88
C GLY A 154 13.06 1.36 4.20
N VAL A 155 12.20 0.63 4.88
CA VAL A 155 10.87 0.25 4.38
C VAL A 155 9.77 0.56 5.39
N VAL A 156 8.54 0.71 4.92
CA VAL A 156 7.38 0.56 5.79
C VAL A 156 7.08 -0.94 5.92
N ALA A 157 7.17 -1.50 7.11
CA ALA A 157 6.66 -2.83 7.42
C ALA A 157 5.16 -2.74 7.78
N VAL A 158 4.40 -3.80 7.51
CA VAL A 158 3.01 -3.93 7.97
C VAL A 158 2.94 -5.04 8.99
N LYS A 159 2.50 -4.71 10.21
CA LYS A 159 2.27 -5.68 11.28
C LYS A 159 0.78 -5.92 11.47
N GLY A 160 0.43 -7.05 12.06
CA GLY A 160 -0.93 -7.37 12.44
C GLY A 160 -1.00 -8.65 13.26
N LYS A 161 -2.22 -9.09 13.56
CA LYS A 161 -2.47 -10.35 14.26
C LYS A 161 -2.80 -11.45 13.25
N ALA A 162 -2.33 -12.66 13.52
CA ALA A 162 -2.66 -13.87 12.80
C ALA A 162 -2.99 -15.01 13.77
N LEU A 163 -3.70 -16.01 13.28
CA LEU A 163 -3.84 -17.30 13.95
C LEU A 163 -2.82 -18.26 13.33
N ALA A 164 -1.85 -18.71 14.12
CA ALA A 164 -0.91 -19.75 13.73
C ALA A 164 -1.49 -21.12 14.09
N LEU A 165 -1.61 -22.02 13.10
CA LEU A 165 -2.04 -23.39 13.32
C LEU A 165 -0.91 -24.22 13.95
N ASP A 166 -1.22 -24.94 15.03
CA ASP A 166 -0.31 -25.90 15.61
C ASP A 166 -0.39 -27.23 14.86
N THR A 167 0.52 -27.40 13.89
CA THR A 167 0.59 -28.59 13.05
C THR A 167 1.13 -29.82 13.77
N SER A 168 1.63 -29.70 15.00
CA SER A 168 2.05 -30.87 15.79
C SER A 168 0.91 -31.83 16.10
N ALA A 169 -0.34 -31.34 16.12
CA ALA A 169 -1.54 -32.18 16.23
C ALA A 169 -1.71 -33.18 15.05
N TRP A 170 -1.01 -32.94 13.94
CA TRP A 170 -0.97 -33.80 12.76
C TRP A 170 0.26 -34.72 12.71
N ALA A 171 1.11 -34.75 13.75
CA ALA A 171 2.29 -35.60 13.77
C ALA A 171 1.95 -37.08 13.49
N GLY A 172 2.58 -37.66 12.47
CA GLY A 172 2.33 -39.04 12.02
C GLY A 172 1.03 -39.25 11.25
N LYS A 173 0.27 -38.19 10.92
CA LYS A 173 -1.02 -38.25 10.21
C LYS A 173 -0.98 -37.39 8.96
N LEU A 174 -1.02 -38.03 7.79
CA LEU A 174 -1.15 -37.31 6.51
C LEU A 174 -2.62 -36.96 6.18
N TYR A 175 -3.55 -37.84 6.54
CA TYR A 175 -4.98 -37.68 6.30
C TYR A 175 -5.78 -38.09 7.54
N ALA A 176 -6.89 -37.39 7.81
CA ALA A 176 -7.85 -37.74 8.86
C ALA A 176 -9.27 -37.33 8.44
N PRO A 177 -10.31 -38.09 8.84
CA PRO A 177 -11.70 -37.65 8.75
C PRO A 177 -11.91 -36.23 9.30
N LEU A 178 -12.83 -35.50 8.67
CA LEU A 178 -13.14 -34.12 9.06
C LEU A 178 -13.59 -34.07 10.53
N GLY A 179 -12.88 -33.27 11.33
CA GLY A 179 -13.18 -33.07 12.76
C GLY A 179 -12.42 -34.00 13.72
N GLU A 180 -11.71 -35.01 13.23
CA GLU A 180 -10.94 -35.93 14.07
C GLU A 180 -9.68 -35.29 14.63
N VAL A 181 -8.94 -34.54 13.80
CA VAL A 181 -7.79 -33.75 14.26
C VAL A 181 -8.24 -32.32 14.51
N ARG A 182 -8.10 -31.87 15.75
CA ARG A 182 -8.30 -30.48 16.15
C ARG A 182 -6.95 -29.83 16.36
N ALA A 183 -6.42 -29.17 15.33
CA ALA A 183 -5.23 -28.34 15.48
C ALA A 183 -5.62 -27.05 16.22
N PRO A 184 -5.09 -26.80 17.44
CA PRO A 184 -5.32 -25.53 18.10
C PRO A 184 -4.66 -24.42 17.28
N ALA A 185 -5.26 -23.23 17.31
CA ALA A 185 -4.68 -22.03 16.73
C ALA A 185 -4.32 -21.05 17.85
N ARG A 186 -3.15 -20.42 17.75
CA ARG A 186 -2.71 -19.38 18.69
C ARG A 186 -2.69 -18.04 17.99
N GLU A 187 -3.14 -17.00 18.69
CA GLU A 187 -2.98 -15.64 18.19
C GLU A 187 -1.51 -15.23 18.31
N VAL A 188 -0.94 -14.76 17.22
CA VAL A 188 0.45 -14.32 17.10
C VAL A 188 0.51 -12.99 16.37
N GLU A 189 1.62 -12.27 16.54
CA GLU A 189 1.93 -11.13 15.70
C GLU A 189 2.67 -11.60 14.44
N PHE A 190 2.33 -11.03 13.29
CA PHE A 190 3.09 -11.22 12.06
C PHE A 190 3.68 -9.89 11.60
N THR A 191 4.76 -9.99 10.83
CA THR A 191 5.35 -8.86 10.11
C THR A 191 5.37 -9.19 8.62
N ALA A 192 4.91 -8.23 7.82
CA ALA A 192 4.95 -8.26 6.37
C ALA A 192 5.86 -7.15 5.83
N ILE A 193 6.60 -7.47 4.77
CA ILE A 193 7.50 -6.56 4.08
C ILE A 193 7.03 -6.33 2.63
N PRO A 194 7.45 -5.23 1.97
CA PRO A 194 7.18 -5.03 0.55
C PRO A 194 7.64 -6.22 -0.29
N TYR A 195 6.79 -6.71 -1.19
CA TYR A 195 7.07 -7.90 -2.00
C TYR A 195 8.38 -7.80 -2.79
N TYR A 196 8.71 -6.60 -3.30
CA TYR A 196 9.95 -6.40 -4.07
C TYR A 196 11.22 -6.64 -3.24
N ALA A 197 11.13 -6.58 -1.91
CA ALA A 197 12.27 -6.66 -0.99
C ALA A 197 12.48 -8.07 -0.42
N TRP A 198 11.60 -9.02 -0.74
CA TRP A 198 11.74 -10.44 -0.39
C TRP A 198 13.05 -11.05 -0.92
N ALA A 199 13.55 -12.11 -0.28
CA ALA A 199 14.72 -12.90 -0.70
C ALA A 199 16.05 -12.13 -0.70
N ASN A 200 16.13 -11.08 0.11
CA ASN A 200 17.37 -10.34 0.39
C ASN A 200 18.00 -10.70 1.75
N ARG A 201 17.47 -11.74 2.42
CA ARG A 201 17.85 -12.19 3.78
C ARG A 201 17.92 -13.73 3.83
N GLU A 202 17.76 -14.33 5.00
CA GLU A 202 17.83 -15.79 5.17
C GLU A 202 16.84 -16.52 4.25
N PRO A 203 17.27 -17.60 3.56
CA PRO A 203 16.37 -18.41 2.75
C PRO A 203 15.21 -18.98 3.57
N GLY A 204 13.98 -18.84 3.07
CA GLY A 204 12.80 -19.39 3.73
C GLY A 204 11.51 -19.20 2.94
N PRO A 205 10.41 -19.81 3.42
CA PRO A 205 9.08 -19.63 2.86
C PRO A 205 8.64 -18.17 2.74
N MET A 206 7.80 -17.91 1.73
CA MET A 206 7.13 -16.62 1.52
C MET A 206 5.70 -16.83 1.03
N ILE A 207 4.83 -15.90 1.39
CA ILE A 207 3.45 -15.87 0.92
C ILE A 207 2.92 -14.44 0.75
N VAL A 208 2.29 -14.18 -0.40
CA VAL A 208 1.54 -12.94 -0.68
C VAL A 208 0.07 -13.09 -0.30
N TRP A 209 -0.55 -14.17 -0.78
CA TRP A 209 -1.97 -14.49 -0.54
C TRP A 209 -2.13 -15.36 0.70
N VAL A 210 -2.25 -14.71 1.85
CA VAL A 210 -2.39 -15.34 3.17
C VAL A 210 -3.83 -15.71 3.47
N ARG A 211 -4.04 -16.79 4.23
CA ARG A 211 -5.39 -17.21 4.66
C ARG A 211 -6.02 -16.12 5.52
N LEU A 212 -7.34 -15.99 5.46
CA LEU A 212 -8.09 -15.14 6.37
C LEU A 212 -8.62 -15.96 7.55
N ALA A 213 -8.41 -15.47 8.77
CA ALA A 213 -9.10 -16.00 9.94
C ALA A 213 -10.60 -15.71 9.81
N LYS A 214 -11.45 -16.73 9.97
CA LYS A 214 -12.89 -16.54 10.00
C LYS A 214 -13.24 -15.64 11.20
N GLN A 215 -13.87 -14.50 10.95
CA GLN A 215 -14.53 -13.77 12.02
C GLN A 215 -15.64 -14.66 12.56
N LYS A 216 -15.75 -14.79 13.90
CA LYS A 216 -16.96 -15.36 14.50
C LYS A 216 -18.13 -14.49 14.05
N THR A 217 -18.95 -14.99 13.13
CA THR A 217 -20.24 -14.36 12.85
C THR A 217 -21.03 -14.47 14.14
N VAL A 218 -21.18 -13.36 14.86
CA VAL A 218 -22.22 -13.25 15.88
C VAL A 218 -23.52 -13.21 15.10
N GLN A 219 -24.22 -14.35 15.05
CA GLN A 219 -25.64 -14.40 14.70
C GLN A 219 -26.45 -14.01 15.93
#